data_AF-A0A7S3M0N9-F1
#
_entry.id   AF-A0A7S3M0N9-F1
#
_cell.length_a   1.000
_cell.length_b   1.000
_cell.length_c   1.000
_cell.angle_alpha   90.00
_cell.angle_beta   90.00
_cell.angle_gamma   90.00
#
_symmetry.space_group_name_H-M   'P 1'
#
loop_
_entity.id
_entity.type
_entity.pdbx_description
1 polymer ?
#
loop_
_entity_poly.entity_id
_entity_poly.type
_entity_poly.pdbx_seq_one_letter_code
_entity_poly.pdbx_strand_id
1 'polypeptide(L)'
;NTELLRSYSQINDRVRPLVLLVKTWAKNHHVCGAGAGNLSSYTWTIMVIYFLQLVDGVPSLQALALERRMVSDIDYWGFRHEFEATFLSEDEYWSTCGDGNRKGLGLGV
;
A
#
# COMPACT_ATOMS: atom_id res chain seq x y z
N ASN A 1 -5.92 -6.61 -1.08
CA ASN A 1 -5.57 -5.17 -0.93
C ASN A 1 -5.25 -4.74 0.50
N THR A 2 -6.04 -5.12 1.51
CA THR A 2 -5.77 -4.75 2.91
C THR A 2 -4.40 -5.22 3.41
N GLU A 3 -3.99 -6.42 3.02
CA GLU A 3 -2.66 -6.97 3.33
C GLU A 3 -1.53 -6.16 2.69
N LEU A 4 -1.62 -5.85 1.40
CA LEU A 4 -0.67 -4.97 0.71
C LEU A 4 -0.49 -3.62 1.43
N LEU A 5 -1.60 -2.96 1.80
CA LEU A 5 -1.55 -1.70 2.53
C LEU A 5 -0.92 -1.85 3.92
N ARG A 6 -1.15 -3.00 4.57
CA ARG A 6 -0.54 -3.34 5.85
C ARG A 6 0.97 -3.47 5.69
N SER A 7 1.46 -4.20 4.68
CA SER A 7 2.88 -4.34 4.40
C SER A 7 3.56 -2.99 4.19
N TYR A 8 2.98 -2.09 3.37
CA TYR A 8 3.49 -0.71 3.23
C TYR A 8 3.58 0.03 4.56
N SER A 9 2.58 -0.13 5.42
CA SER A 9 2.52 0.53 6.73
C SER A 9 3.52 0.01 7.76
N GLN A 10 4.11 -1.16 7.52
CA GLN A 10 5.11 -1.79 8.38
C GLN A 10 6.52 -1.57 7.83
N ILE A 11 6.67 -1.48 6.51
CA ILE A 11 7.96 -1.19 5.85
C ILE A 11 8.37 0.27 6.05
N ASN A 12 7.39 1.20 6.10
CA ASN A 12 7.67 2.61 6.37
C ASN A 12 6.66 3.17 7.39
N ASP A 13 7.16 3.49 8.58
CA ASP A 13 6.39 4.00 9.72
C ASP A 13 5.68 5.34 9.43
N ARG A 14 6.16 6.11 8.44
CA ARG A 14 5.58 7.41 8.05
C ARG A 14 4.29 7.27 7.24
N VAL A 15 4.02 6.10 6.67
CA VAL A 15 2.81 5.84 5.88
C VAL A 15 1.56 6.10 6.73
N ARG A 16 1.51 5.54 7.95
CA ARG A 16 0.35 5.66 8.84
C ARG A 16 0.00 7.10 9.22
N PRO A 17 0.92 7.91 9.77
CA PRO A 17 0.62 9.30 10.13
C PRO A 17 0.27 10.14 8.90
N LEU A 18 0.93 9.93 7.76
CA LEU A 18 0.65 10.70 6.54
C LEU A 18 -0.73 10.36 5.97
N VAL A 19 -1.11 9.09 5.94
CA VAL A 19 -2.46 8.66 5.54
C VAL A 19 -3.52 9.27 6.46
N LEU A 20 -3.28 9.29 7.78
CA LEU A 20 -4.20 9.88 8.75
C LEU A 20 -4.36 11.39 8.55
N LEU A 21 -3.24 12.09 8.30
CA LEU A 21 -3.21 13.53 8.01
C LEU A 21 -4.02 13.84 6.75
N VAL A 22 -3.73 13.17 5.64
CA VAL A 22 -4.40 13.40 4.34
C VAL A 22 -5.89 13.05 4.44
N LYS A 23 -6.25 11.97 5.12
CA LYS A 23 -7.67 11.63 5.34
C LYS A 23 -8.41 12.67 6.17
N THR A 24 -7.77 13.21 7.21
CA THR A 24 -8.37 14.24 8.06
C THR A 24 -8.57 15.53 7.26
N TRP A 25 -7.56 15.94 6.49
CA TRP A 25 -7.65 17.05 5.55
C TRP A 25 -8.79 16.85 4.53
N ALA A 26 -8.83 15.68 3.86
CA ALA A 26 -9.85 15.37 2.86
C ALA A 26 -11.27 15.38 3.44
N LYS A 27 -11.44 14.93 4.69
CA LYS A 27 -12.72 14.99 5.40
C LYS A 27 -13.12 16.43 5.70
N ASN A 28 -12.18 17.26 6.16
CA ASN A 28 -12.44 18.66 6.49
C ASN A 28 -12.79 19.50 5.25
N HIS A 29 -12.28 19.13 4.08
CA HIS A 29 -12.59 19.77 2.80
C HIS A 29 -13.76 19.12 2.04
N HIS A 30 -14.45 18.16 2.64
CA HIS A 30 -15.58 17.45 2.02
C HIS A 30 -15.26 16.76 0.68
N VAL A 31 -14.00 16.35 0.48
CA VAL A 31 -13.52 15.64 -0.73
C VAL A 31 -13.30 14.14 -0.49
N CYS A 32 -13.96 13.58 0.53
CA CYS A 32 -13.89 12.18 0.89
C CYS A 32 -15.27 11.51 0.80
N GLY A 33 -15.35 10.34 0.17
CA GLY A 33 -16.56 9.52 0.15
C GLY A 33 -17.01 9.15 -1.27
N ALA A 34 -16.81 7.87 -1.64
CA ALA A 34 -17.15 7.35 -2.96
C ALA A 34 -18.63 7.51 -3.33
N GLY A 35 -19.54 7.41 -2.35
CA GLY A 35 -20.98 7.56 -2.56
C GLY A 35 -21.44 8.98 -2.94
N ALA A 36 -20.59 9.99 -2.75
CA ALA A 36 -20.88 11.38 -3.09
C ALA A 36 -20.12 11.84 -4.36
N GLY A 37 -19.52 10.91 -5.12
CA GLY A 37 -18.69 11.24 -6.29
C GLY A 37 -17.26 11.68 -5.94
N ASN A 38 -16.88 11.64 -4.66
CA ASN A 38 -15.55 11.99 -4.18
C ASN A 38 -14.63 10.76 -4.08
N LEU A 39 -13.32 10.99 -3.91
CA LEU A 39 -12.36 9.91 -3.77
C LEU A 39 -12.63 9.06 -2.51
N SER A 40 -12.48 7.75 -2.64
CA SER A 40 -12.65 6.81 -1.53
C SER A 40 -11.49 6.92 -0.53
N SER A 41 -11.70 6.47 0.70
CA SER A 41 -10.62 6.36 1.69
C SER A 41 -9.46 5.47 1.21
N TYR A 42 -9.75 4.46 0.39
CA TYR A 42 -8.72 3.60 -0.21
C TYR A 42 -7.88 4.37 -1.24
N THR A 43 -8.53 5.17 -2.07
CA THR A 43 -7.87 6.00 -3.08
C THR A 43 -6.89 6.98 -2.44
N TRP A 44 -7.30 7.66 -1.36
CA TRP A 44 -6.42 8.53 -0.60
C TRP A 44 -5.20 7.79 -0.02
N THR A 45 -5.40 6.57 0.50
CA THR A 45 -4.28 5.75 0.99
C THR A 45 -3.29 5.39 -0.11
N ILE A 46 -3.76 4.99 -1.30
CA ILE A 46 -2.88 4.70 -2.45
C ILE A 46 -2.11 5.95 -2.88
N MET A 47 -2.77 7.11 -2.97
CA MET A 47 -2.10 8.35 -3.36
C MET A 47 -0.97 8.71 -2.39
N VAL A 48 -1.16 8.50 -1.10
CA VAL A 48 -0.10 8.69 -0.10
C VAL A 48 1.04 7.71 -0.28
N ILE A 49 0.75 6.44 -0.54
CA ILE A 49 1.79 5.43 -0.82
C ILE A 49 2.58 5.84 -2.07
N TYR A 50 1.90 6.20 -3.16
CA TYR A 50 2.54 6.65 -4.39
C TYR A 50 3.42 7.89 -4.18
N PHE A 51 2.95 8.85 -3.38
CA PHE A 51 3.75 10.01 -3.02
C PHE A 51 5.03 9.62 -2.26
N LEU A 52 4.95 8.70 -1.31
CA LEU A 52 6.12 8.20 -0.57
C LEU A 52 7.07 7.38 -1.44
N GLN A 53 6.56 6.69 -2.47
CA GLN A 53 7.41 6.04 -3.47
C GLN A 53 8.27 7.05 -4.24
N LEU A 54 7.71 8.23 -4.55
CA LEU A 54 8.43 9.29 -5.26
C LEU A 54 9.40 10.08 -4.37
N VAL A 55 9.00 10.41 -3.14
CA VAL A 55 9.74 11.35 -2.29
C VAL A 55 10.70 10.66 -1.32
N ASP A 56 10.30 9.52 -0.75
CA ASP A 56 11.05 8.83 0.32
C ASP A 56 11.69 7.52 -0.18
N GLY A 57 11.54 7.21 -1.47
CA GLY A 57 12.13 6.03 -2.11
C GLY A 57 11.50 4.69 -1.65
N VAL A 58 10.28 4.71 -1.12
CA VAL A 58 9.56 3.47 -0.79
C VAL A 58 9.43 2.63 -2.06
N PRO A 59 9.83 1.35 -2.07
CA PRO A 59 9.74 0.56 -3.28
C PRO A 59 8.31 0.12 -3.58
N SER A 60 8.03 -0.18 -4.83
CA SER A 60 6.79 -0.86 -5.20
C SER A 60 6.89 -2.35 -4.84
N LEU A 61 6.16 -2.77 -3.81
CA LEU A 61 6.14 -4.17 -3.35
C LEU A 61 5.62 -5.14 -4.41
N GLN A 62 4.79 -4.66 -5.32
CA GLN A 62 4.30 -5.43 -6.45
C GLN A 62 5.38 -5.62 -7.52
N ALA A 63 6.21 -4.60 -7.76
CA ALA A 63 7.28 -4.67 -8.75
C ALA A 63 8.48 -5.51 -8.27
N LEU A 64 8.68 -5.59 -6.95
CA LEU A 64 9.76 -6.39 -6.36
C LEU A 64 9.40 -7.88 -6.22
N ALA A 65 8.13 -8.26 -6.37
CA ALA A 65 7.73 -9.63 -6.19
C ALA A 65 8.09 -10.48 -7.42
N LEU A 66 8.94 -11.49 -7.21
CA LEU A 66 9.48 -12.33 -8.28
C LEU A 66 8.56 -13.51 -8.64
N GLU A 67 7.77 -13.99 -7.68
CA GLU A 67 6.90 -15.16 -7.88
C GLU A 67 5.47 -14.73 -8.18
N ARG A 68 4.95 -15.07 -9.36
CA ARG A 68 3.57 -14.71 -9.74
C ARG A 68 2.53 -15.50 -8.92
N ARG A 69 1.77 -14.80 -8.09
CA ARG A 69 0.59 -15.33 -7.40
C ARG A 69 -0.68 -14.99 -8.19
N MET A 70 -1.18 -15.99 -8.90
CA MET A 70 -2.47 -15.91 -9.60
C MET A 70 -3.60 -16.32 -8.65
N VAL A 71 -4.62 -15.48 -8.55
CA VAL A 71 -5.85 -15.77 -7.81
C VAL A 71 -6.97 -15.91 -8.82
N SER A 72 -7.61 -17.07 -8.86
CA SER A 72 -8.81 -17.26 -9.67
C SER A 72 -10.05 -16.95 -8.86
N ASP A 73 -10.97 -16.17 -9.42
CA ASP A 73 -12.29 -15.94 -8.85
C ASP A 73 -13.38 -16.22 -9.89
N ILE A 74 -14.61 -16.45 -9.45
CA ILE A 74 -15.77 -16.63 -10.31
C ILE A 74 -16.68 -15.43 -10.12
N ASP A 75 -16.98 -14.72 -11.21
CA ASP A 75 -17.86 -13.57 -11.13
C ASP A 75 -19.33 -13.96 -10.92
N TYR A 76 -20.19 -12.95 -10.72
CA TYR A 76 -21.63 -13.14 -10.53
C TYR A 76 -22.32 -13.88 -11.69
N TRP A 77 -21.70 -13.95 -12.87
CA TRP A 77 -22.22 -14.61 -14.06
C TRP A 77 -21.63 -16.01 -14.27
N GLY A 78 -20.78 -16.49 -13.36
CA GLY A 78 -20.16 -17.81 -13.45
C GLY A 78 -18.90 -17.87 -14.30
N PHE A 79 -18.37 -16.75 -14.78
CA PHE A 79 -17.11 -16.73 -15.52
C PHE A 79 -15.93 -16.74 -14.57
N ARG A 80 -14.95 -17.61 -14.86
CA ARG A 80 -13.67 -17.64 -14.16
C ARG A 80 -12.81 -16.48 -14.66
N HIS A 81 -12.34 -15.67 -13.74
CA HIS A 81 -11.34 -14.63 -13.97
C HIS A 81 -10.08 -14.97 -13.19
N GLU A 82 -8.93 -14.67 -13.77
CA GLU A 82 -7.63 -14.85 -13.15
C GLU A 82 -6.98 -13.48 -12.95
N PHE A 83 -6.59 -13.21 -11.70
CA PHE A 83 -5.99 -11.94 -11.30
C PHE A 83 -4.58 -12.15 -10.76
N GLU A 84 -3.66 -11.31 -11.21
CA GLU A 84 -2.34 -11.22 -10.61
C GLU A 84 -2.44 -10.46 -9.28
N ALA A 85 -2.25 -11.17 -8.16
CA ALA A 85 -2.37 -10.63 -6.81
C ALA A 85 -1.01 -10.59 -6.09
N THR A 86 0.07 -10.52 -6.85
CA THR A 86 1.44 -10.63 -6.36
C THR A 86 1.92 -9.36 -5.68
N PHE A 87 2.50 -9.48 -4.50
CA PHE A 87 3.29 -8.45 -3.82
C PHE A 87 4.21 -9.07 -2.76
N LEU A 88 5.31 -8.41 -2.44
CA LEU A 88 6.16 -8.79 -1.31
C LEU A 88 5.48 -8.43 0.02
N SER A 89 5.37 -9.42 0.89
CA SER A 89 5.08 -9.21 2.30
C SER A 89 6.24 -8.47 3.00
N GLU A 90 5.99 -7.97 4.21
CA GLU A 90 7.03 -7.32 5.02
C GLU A 90 8.24 -8.25 5.25
N ASP A 91 7.99 -9.50 5.63
CA ASP A 91 9.04 -10.48 5.96
C ASP A 91 9.91 -10.82 4.75
N GLU A 92 9.28 -11.01 3.58
CA GLU A 92 10.00 -11.25 2.33
C GLU A 92 10.81 -10.02 1.92
N TYR A 93 10.25 -8.81 2.05
CA TYR A 93 10.96 -7.57 1.75
C TYR A 93 12.24 -7.42 2.59
N TRP A 94 12.16 -7.58 3.91
CA TRP A 94 13.34 -7.46 4.76
C TRP A 94 14.36 -8.57 4.52
N SER A 95 13.91 -9.77 4.14
CA SER A 95 14.78 -10.86 3.75
C SER A 95 15.60 -10.52 2.49
N THR A 96 15.03 -9.76 1.54
CA THR A 96 15.75 -9.28 0.34
C THR A 96 16.74 -8.15 0.63
N CYS A 97 16.49 -7.31 1.64
CA CYS A 97 17.36 -6.18 1.98
C CYS A 97 18.53 -6.55 2.91
N GLY A 98 18.53 -7.74 3.50
CA GLY A 98 19.53 -8.18 4.48
C GLY A 98 19.36 -7.54 5.87
N ASP A 99 19.72 -8.27 6.93
CA ASP A 99 19.49 -7.94 8.35
C ASP A 99 20.01 -6.56 8.82
N GLY A 100 20.87 -5.90 8.04
CA GLY A 100 21.51 -4.62 8.39
C GLY A 100 20.59 -3.40 8.38
N ASN A 101 19.45 -3.42 7.68
CA ASN A 101 18.65 -2.21 7.44
C ASN A 101 17.48 -2.01 8.43
N ARG A 102 17.16 -3.01 9.27
CA ARG A 102 16.08 -2.88 10.28
C ARG A 102 16.33 -1.79 11.32
N LYS A 103 17.58 -1.33 11.48
CA LYS A 103 17.98 -0.30 12.45
C LYS A 103 18.14 1.11 11.85
N GLY A 104 18.00 1.28 10.54
CA GLY A 104 18.28 2.55 9.84
C GLY A 104 17.12 3.53 9.71
N LEU A 105 15.87 3.10 9.97
CA LEU A 105 14.66 3.91 9.79
C LEU A 105 14.03 4.37 11.10
N GLY A 106 14.52 3.88 12.25
CA GLY A 106 14.19 4.40 13.57
C GLY A 106 15.29 5.35 14.04
N LEU A 107 14.95 6.64 14.17
CA LEU A 107 15.70 7.76 14.77
C LEU A 107 16.21 8.81 13.77
N GLY A 108 15.41 9.87 13.65
CA GLY A 108 15.80 11.12 13.02
C GLY A 108 14.64 12.09 12.89
N VAL A 109 13.92 12.37 13.99
CA VAL A 109 13.71 13.70 14.64
C VAL A 109 13.07 13.42 16.01
#